data_AF-A0A1A7W6V7-F1
#
_entry.id   AF-A0A1A7W6V7-F1
#
_cell.length_a   1.000
_cell.length_b   1.000
_cell.length_c   1.000
_cell.angle_alpha   90.00
_cell.angle_beta   90.00
_cell.angle_gamma   90.00
#
_symmetry.space_group_name_H-M   'P 1'
#
loop_
_entity.id
_entity.type
_entity.pdbx_description
1 polymer ?
#
loop_
_entity_poly.entity_id
_entity_poly.type
_entity_poly.pdbx_seq_one_letter_code
_entity_poly.pdbx_strand_id
1 'polypeptide(L)'
;VSCEPVDCGLPDKYHVHPAHFSFPEGTTYGKRSTFQCKDPAQLIGTNNTLTCLEDGLWSFPEALCELRCPAPPPVPNAVLQTKRCNETGLKVGTLCKYKCKPGYHVKNKPRRRAFKRQCTEDGTWLEGACEPVTCDPPPNIFHGSYYCTDGFRFDSVCRLNCSDSAGIPAVAAARGSAHTGLGSNAIRCRKDGNWTGS
;
A
#
# COMPACT_ATOMS: atom_id res chain seq x y z
N VAL A 1 -29.08 41.86 -43.65
CA VAL A 1 -28.69 40.69 -42.82
C VAL A 1 -27.36 41.05 -42.18
N SER A 2 -27.25 40.97 -40.84
CA SER A 2 -26.00 41.19 -40.10
C SER A 2 -25.43 39.83 -39.77
N CYS A 3 -24.13 39.61 -39.99
CA CYS A 3 -23.44 38.38 -39.61
C CYS A 3 -22.74 38.59 -38.28
N GLU A 4 -22.86 37.61 -37.39
CA GLU A 4 -22.15 37.57 -36.10
C GLU A 4 -20.98 36.58 -36.20
N PRO A 5 -19.85 36.85 -35.53
CA PRO A 5 -18.71 35.94 -35.52
C PRO A 5 -19.08 34.65 -34.78
N VAL A 6 -18.63 33.50 -35.31
CA VAL A 6 -18.73 32.21 -34.62
C VAL A 6 -17.94 32.30 -33.31
N ASP A 7 -18.55 31.82 -32.23
CA ASP A 7 -17.99 31.82 -30.88
C ASP A 7 -18.03 30.41 -30.30
N CYS A 8 -16.85 29.89 -29.94
CA CYS A 8 -16.71 28.55 -29.36
C CYS A 8 -16.98 28.52 -27.85
N GLY A 9 -17.05 29.68 -27.20
CA GLY A 9 -17.23 29.78 -25.75
C GLY A 9 -16.19 28.99 -24.95
N LEU A 10 -16.63 28.34 -23.88
CA LEU A 10 -15.76 27.51 -23.03
C LEU A 10 -15.58 26.09 -23.61
N PRO A 11 -14.35 25.56 -23.70
CA PRO A 11 -14.09 24.19 -24.10
C PRO A 11 -14.80 23.18 -23.21
N ASP A 12 -15.23 22.06 -23.80
CA ASP A 12 -15.85 20.98 -23.06
C ASP A 12 -14.86 20.34 -22.07
N LYS A 13 -15.30 20.22 -20.82
CA LYS A 13 -14.55 19.64 -19.71
C LYS A 13 -14.07 18.21 -20.00
N TYR A 14 -14.77 17.42 -20.80
CA TYR A 14 -14.38 16.02 -21.01
C TYR A 14 -13.10 15.82 -21.84
N HIS A 15 -12.64 16.85 -22.55
CA HIS A 15 -11.48 16.76 -23.43
C HIS A 15 -10.13 16.92 -22.71
N VAL A 16 -10.05 17.77 -21.68
CA VAL A 16 -8.77 18.17 -21.05
C VAL A 16 -8.85 18.30 -19.52
N HIS A 17 -9.84 17.68 -18.86
CA HIS A 17 -9.98 17.80 -17.40
C HIS A 17 -9.00 16.92 -16.62
N PRO A 18 -8.40 17.43 -15.51
CA PRO A 18 -8.61 18.75 -14.91
C PRO A 18 -7.59 19.81 -15.38
N ALA A 19 -8.10 20.86 -16.03
CA ALA A 19 -7.29 21.99 -16.51
C ALA A 19 -7.93 23.36 -16.21
N HIS A 20 -7.10 24.40 -16.20
CA HIS A 20 -7.48 25.80 -16.30
C HIS A 20 -7.24 26.27 -17.73
N PHE A 21 -8.24 26.89 -18.35
CA PHE A 21 -8.15 27.47 -19.68
C PHE A 21 -7.93 28.98 -19.60
N SER A 22 -7.14 29.51 -20.53
CA SER A 22 -6.86 30.94 -20.72
C SER A 22 -7.29 31.36 -22.12
N PHE A 23 -7.97 32.50 -22.22
CA PHE A 23 -8.53 33.05 -23.46
C PHE A 23 -8.09 34.51 -23.65
N PRO A 24 -6.79 34.77 -23.85
CA PRO A 24 -6.27 36.14 -23.89
C PRO A 24 -6.83 36.97 -25.05
N GLU A 25 -7.24 36.32 -26.14
CA GLU A 25 -7.77 36.96 -27.35
C GLU A 25 -9.28 36.77 -27.55
N GLY A 26 -9.99 36.22 -26.56
CA GLY A 26 -11.39 35.81 -26.65
C GLY A 26 -11.59 34.38 -27.20
N THR A 27 -12.83 34.08 -27.58
CA THR A 27 -13.31 32.71 -27.91
C THR A 27 -13.89 32.59 -29.32
N THR A 28 -13.77 33.64 -30.15
CA THR A 28 -14.31 33.68 -31.51
C THR A 28 -13.46 32.92 -32.53
N TYR A 29 -14.01 32.67 -33.72
CA TYR A 29 -13.36 31.93 -34.81
C TYR A 29 -11.89 32.33 -35.03
N GLY A 30 -11.02 31.32 -35.12
CA GLY A 30 -9.58 31.47 -35.31
C GLY A 30 -8.80 31.90 -34.06
N LYS A 31 -9.47 32.31 -32.98
CA LYS A 31 -8.82 32.60 -31.70
C LYS A 31 -8.29 31.35 -31.04
N ARG A 32 -7.25 31.54 -30.22
CA ARG A 32 -6.53 30.47 -29.55
C ARG A 32 -6.72 30.53 -28.04
N SER A 33 -7.00 29.38 -27.45
CA SER A 33 -6.99 29.15 -26.01
C SER A 33 -5.76 28.34 -25.63
N THR A 34 -5.18 28.60 -24.47
CA THR A 34 -4.17 27.72 -23.87
C THR A 34 -4.69 27.12 -22.59
N PHE A 35 -4.24 25.91 -22.26
CA PHE A 35 -4.60 25.26 -21.00
C PHE A 35 -3.40 24.85 -20.17
N GLN A 36 -3.60 24.81 -18.85
CA GLN A 36 -2.64 24.34 -17.86
C GLN A 36 -3.32 23.32 -16.95
N CYS A 37 -2.64 22.22 -16.67
CA CYS A 37 -3.19 21.18 -15.81
C CYS A 37 -3.29 21.67 -14.36
N LYS A 38 -4.38 21.33 -13.70
CA LYS A 38 -4.53 21.58 -12.26
C LYS A 38 -3.66 20.61 -11.50
N ASP A 39 -2.89 21.08 -10.54
CA ASP A 39 -2.17 20.20 -9.62
C ASP A 39 -3.14 19.19 -8.97
N PRO A 40 -2.80 17.89 -8.89
CA PRO A 40 -1.52 17.25 -9.23
C PRO A 40 -1.44 16.65 -10.66
N ALA A 41 -2.36 17.00 -11.56
CA ALA A 41 -2.39 16.47 -12.92
C ALA A 41 -1.22 16.99 -13.76
N GLN A 42 -0.70 16.13 -14.63
CA GLN A 42 0.45 16.45 -15.48
C GLN A 42 0.04 16.56 -16.95
N LEU A 43 0.67 17.48 -17.67
CA LEU A 43 0.47 17.66 -19.11
C LEU A 43 1.14 16.51 -19.87
N ILE A 44 0.34 15.78 -20.64
CA ILE A 44 0.80 14.71 -21.52
C ILE A 44 0.65 15.16 -22.96
N GLY A 45 1.78 15.37 -23.62
CA GLY A 45 1.88 16.00 -24.95
C GLY A 45 2.68 17.30 -24.90
N THR A 46 2.80 17.98 -26.02
CA THR A 46 3.60 19.22 -26.14
C THR A 46 2.76 20.44 -26.49
N ASN A 47 1.62 20.26 -27.16
CA ASN A 47 0.77 21.36 -27.61
C ASN A 47 -0.45 21.52 -26.69
N ASN A 48 -0.43 22.56 -25.88
CA ASN A 48 -1.54 22.91 -24.97
C ASN A 48 -2.46 24.01 -25.54
N THR A 49 -2.47 24.19 -26.87
CA THR A 49 -3.25 25.23 -27.54
C THR A 49 -4.46 24.61 -28.25
N LEU A 50 -5.62 25.23 -28.10
CA LEU A 50 -6.84 24.94 -28.85
C LEU A 50 -7.17 26.12 -29.76
N THR A 51 -7.71 25.86 -30.95
CA THR A 51 -8.15 26.90 -31.89
C THR A 51 -9.65 26.80 -32.10
N CYS A 52 -10.36 27.93 -32.06
CA CYS A 52 -11.80 27.95 -32.35
C CYS A 52 -12.04 27.75 -33.86
N LEU A 53 -12.79 26.72 -34.23
CA LEU A 53 -13.05 26.32 -35.60
C LEU A 53 -14.37 26.92 -36.13
N GLU A 54 -14.62 26.76 -37.42
CA GLU A 54 -15.77 27.35 -38.13
C GLU A 54 -17.13 26.75 -37.71
N ASP A 55 -17.10 25.55 -37.15
CA ASP A 55 -18.27 24.84 -36.63
C ASP A 55 -18.67 25.28 -35.20
N GLY A 56 -17.93 26.24 -34.63
CA GLY A 56 -18.14 26.69 -33.25
C GLY A 56 -17.59 25.73 -32.20
N LEU A 57 -16.74 24.78 -32.59
CA LEU A 57 -16.05 23.89 -31.68
C LEU A 57 -14.56 24.26 -31.58
N TRP A 58 -13.99 24.02 -30.40
CA TRP A 58 -12.54 24.06 -30.25
C TRP A 58 -11.90 22.86 -30.96
N SER A 59 -10.74 23.08 -31.55
CA SER A 59 -9.94 22.03 -32.20
C SER A 59 -9.71 20.85 -31.25
N PHE A 60 -9.58 19.65 -31.80
CA PHE A 60 -9.28 18.46 -31.00
C PHE A 60 -7.95 18.66 -30.23
N PRO A 61 -7.91 18.37 -28.91
CA PRO A 61 -6.70 18.53 -28.12
C PRO A 61 -5.60 17.53 -28.53
N GLU A 62 -4.39 18.03 -28.73
CA GLU A 62 -3.20 17.20 -28.97
C GLU A 62 -2.43 16.87 -27.68
N ALA A 63 -2.80 17.51 -26.56
CA ALA A 63 -2.31 17.20 -25.23
C ALA A 63 -3.47 17.09 -24.25
N LEU A 64 -3.27 16.33 -23.18
CA LEU A 64 -4.28 16.12 -22.14
C LEU A 64 -3.68 16.26 -20.75
N CYS A 65 -4.54 16.53 -19.77
CA CYS A 65 -4.15 16.52 -18.36
C CYS A 65 -4.49 15.18 -17.74
N GLU A 66 -3.46 14.41 -17.38
CA GLU A 66 -3.63 13.10 -16.76
C GLU A 66 -3.23 13.17 -15.29
N LEU A 67 -4.10 12.72 -14.38
CA LEU A 67 -3.67 12.47 -13.02
C LEU A 67 -2.72 11.28 -13.00
N ARG A 68 -1.60 11.47 -12.32
CA ARG A 68 -0.56 10.46 -12.16
C ARG A 68 -0.12 10.43 -10.73
N CYS A 69 0.09 9.24 -10.21
CA CYS A 69 0.64 9.09 -8.88
C CYS A 69 2.15 9.34 -8.89
N PRO A 70 2.68 9.95 -7.82
CA PRO A 70 4.12 9.89 -7.55
C PRO A 70 4.53 8.45 -7.26
N ALA A 71 5.84 8.24 -7.10
CA ALA A 71 6.33 6.98 -6.56
C ALA A 71 5.64 6.72 -5.19
N PRO A 72 5.06 5.53 -4.97
CA PRO A 72 4.35 5.24 -3.73
C PRO A 72 5.27 5.38 -2.52
N PRO A 73 4.78 5.97 -1.42
CA PRO A 73 5.60 6.14 -0.24
C PRO A 73 6.03 4.77 0.34
N PRO A 74 7.20 4.69 0.98
CA PRO A 74 7.65 3.48 1.65
C PRO A 74 6.63 3.01 2.67
N VAL A 75 6.39 1.69 2.73
CA VAL A 75 5.53 1.10 3.76
C VAL A 75 6.43 0.48 4.84
N PRO A 76 6.29 0.86 6.12
CA PRO A 76 7.05 0.26 7.20
C PRO A 76 6.92 -1.26 7.22
N ASN A 77 8.03 -1.94 7.47
CA ASN A 77 8.09 -3.40 7.51
C ASN A 77 7.60 -4.11 6.24
N ALA A 78 7.64 -3.43 5.09
CA ALA A 78 7.39 -4.02 3.79
C ALA A 78 8.51 -3.71 2.79
N VAL A 79 8.56 -4.50 1.73
CA VAL A 79 9.48 -4.34 0.60
C VAL A 79 8.67 -4.25 -0.68
N LEU A 80 8.84 -3.16 -1.43
CA LEU A 80 8.25 -3.00 -2.75
C LEU A 80 8.85 -4.04 -3.71
N GLN A 81 7.99 -4.82 -4.37
CA GLN A 81 8.39 -5.89 -5.28
C GLN A 81 8.34 -5.46 -6.74
N THR A 82 7.50 -4.47 -7.07
CA THR A 82 7.29 -4.02 -8.44
C THR A 82 8.27 -2.89 -8.78
N LYS A 83 9.35 -3.18 -9.52
CA LYS A 83 10.42 -2.21 -9.82
C LYS A 83 9.94 -0.93 -10.51
N ARG A 84 8.99 -1.02 -11.45
CA ARG A 84 8.40 0.16 -12.13
C ARG A 84 7.77 1.16 -11.16
N CYS A 85 7.38 0.72 -9.97
CA CYS A 85 6.83 1.58 -8.94
C CYS A 85 7.90 2.36 -8.16
N ASN A 86 9.18 2.28 -8.56
CA ASN A 86 10.21 3.20 -8.06
C ASN A 86 10.19 4.54 -8.83
N GLU A 87 9.49 4.59 -9.97
CA GLU A 87 9.40 5.77 -10.82
C GLU A 87 8.18 6.62 -10.46
N THR A 88 8.22 7.91 -10.81
CA THR A 88 7.09 8.83 -10.71
C THR A 88 6.25 8.80 -12.00
N GLY A 89 5.08 9.44 -12.00
CA GLY A 89 4.25 9.53 -13.20
C GLY A 89 3.47 8.25 -13.49
N LEU A 90 3.14 7.46 -12.45
CA LEU A 90 2.42 6.21 -12.58
C LEU A 90 0.95 6.48 -12.87
N LYS A 91 0.39 5.80 -13.89
CA LYS A 91 -1.01 6.00 -14.28
C LYS A 91 -1.99 5.64 -13.16
N VAL A 92 -3.11 6.34 -13.08
CA VAL A 92 -4.26 5.93 -12.27
C VAL A 92 -4.61 4.46 -12.55
N GLY A 93 -4.95 3.72 -11.49
CA GLY A 93 -5.20 2.28 -11.55
C GLY A 93 -3.94 1.42 -11.50
N THR A 94 -2.73 1.99 -11.54
CA THR A 94 -1.48 1.22 -11.38
C THR A 94 -1.46 0.50 -10.04
N LEU A 95 -1.14 -0.81 -10.08
CA LEU A 95 -1.00 -1.65 -8.89
C LEU A 95 0.48 -1.93 -8.59
N CYS A 96 0.91 -1.57 -7.38
CA CYS A 96 2.24 -1.81 -6.85
C CYS A 96 2.20 -2.89 -5.77
N LYS A 97 2.94 -3.98 -5.96
CA LYS A 97 2.96 -5.13 -5.06
C LYS A 97 4.01 -4.95 -3.97
N TYR A 98 3.60 -5.16 -2.73
CA TYR A 98 4.44 -5.15 -1.55
C TYR A 98 4.48 -6.52 -0.90
N LYS A 99 5.60 -6.83 -0.25
CA LYS A 99 5.77 -8.02 0.59
C LYS A 99 6.20 -7.57 1.99
N CYS A 100 5.44 -7.95 3.01
CA CYS A 100 5.85 -7.73 4.40
C CYS A 100 7.17 -8.45 4.68
N LYS A 101 8.03 -7.81 5.48
CA LYS A 101 9.28 -8.37 5.96
C LYS A 101 9.00 -9.61 6.84
N PRO A 102 9.98 -10.53 7.00
CA PRO A 102 9.85 -11.63 7.95
C PRO A 102 9.43 -11.14 9.34
N GLY A 103 8.53 -11.89 9.99
CA GLY A 103 7.93 -11.48 11.25
C GLY A 103 6.77 -10.50 11.15
N TYR A 104 6.30 -10.17 9.94
CA TYR A 104 5.14 -9.30 9.71
C TYR A 104 4.13 -9.91 8.74
N HIS A 105 2.86 -9.56 8.89
CA HIS A 105 1.76 -9.95 8.00
C HIS A 105 0.94 -8.74 7.57
N VAL A 106 0.09 -8.91 6.54
CA VAL A 106 -0.80 -7.84 6.10
C VAL A 106 -1.79 -7.51 7.23
N LYS A 107 -2.01 -6.21 7.48
CA LYS A 107 -2.97 -5.74 8.47
C LYS A 107 -4.33 -6.41 8.32
N ASN A 108 -4.91 -6.88 9.42
CA ASN A 108 -6.17 -7.65 9.48
C ASN A 108 -6.19 -8.96 8.66
N LYS A 109 -5.04 -9.45 8.15
CA LYS A 109 -4.95 -10.67 7.32
C LYS A 109 -3.71 -11.49 7.73
N PRO A 110 -3.73 -12.18 8.89
CA PRO A 110 -2.56 -12.81 9.51
C PRO A 110 -1.90 -13.92 8.68
N ARG A 111 -2.63 -14.49 7.70
CA ARG A 111 -2.09 -15.50 6.76
C ARG A 111 -1.49 -14.91 5.48
N ARG A 112 -1.69 -13.62 5.19
CA ARG A 112 -1.16 -12.97 4.00
C ARG A 112 0.13 -12.22 4.30
N ARG A 113 1.12 -12.34 3.41
CA ARG A 113 2.43 -11.65 3.51
C ARG A 113 2.65 -10.65 2.38
N ALA A 114 1.73 -10.55 1.43
CA ALA A 114 1.82 -9.63 0.32
C ALA A 114 0.48 -8.94 0.08
N PHE A 115 0.56 -7.68 -0.32
CA PHE A 115 -0.59 -6.84 -0.65
C PHE A 115 -0.25 -5.98 -1.87
N LYS A 116 -1.27 -5.31 -2.42
CA LYS A 116 -1.10 -4.35 -3.51
C LYS A 116 -1.65 -3.00 -3.05
N ARG A 117 -0.97 -1.92 -3.41
CA ARG A 117 -1.51 -0.56 -3.35
C ARG A 117 -1.90 -0.14 -4.75
N GLN A 118 -2.99 0.61 -4.86
CA GLN A 118 -3.48 1.12 -6.14
C GLN A 118 -3.34 2.64 -6.17
N CYS A 119 -2.91 3.16 -7.31
CA CYS A 119 -3.01 4.58 -7.62
C CYS A 119 -4.48 4.93 -7.86
N THR A 120 -5.05 5.80 -7.04
CA THR A 120 -6.45 6.23 -7.10
C THR A 120 -6.66 7.30 -8.14
N GLU A 121 -7.93 7.60 -8.42
CA GLU A 121 -8.33 8.67 -9.34
C GLU A 121 -7.84 10.05 -8.90
N ASP A 122 -7.67 10.26 -7.59
CA ASP A 122 -7.12 11.50 -7.02
C ASP A 122 -5.59 11.61 -7.10
N GLY A 123 -4.92 10.67 -7.77
CA GLY A 123 -3.45 10.65 -7.86
C GLY A 123 -2.75 10.29 -6.54
N THR A 124 -3.47 9.64 -5.61
CA THR A 124 -2.93 9.17 -4.33
C THR A 124 -2.87 7.65 -4.28
N TRP A 125 -2.21 7.09 -3.26
CA TRP A 125 -2.04 5.64 -3.14
C TRP A 125 -2.89 5.07 -2.02
N LEU A 126 -3.75 4.08 -2.34
CA LEU A 126 -4.49 3.33 -1.32
C LEU A 126 -3.57 2.82 -0.21
N GLU A 127 -4.05 2.88 1.03
CA GLU A 127 -3.28 2.47 2.18
C GLU A 127 -2.98 0.97 2.19
N GLY A 128 -1.87 0.61 2.84
CA GLY A 128 -1.53 -0.76 3.13
C GLY A 128 -0.47 -0.81 4.21
N ALA A 129 -0.65 -1.71 5.17
CA ALA A 129 0.19 -1.81 6.34
C ALA A 129 0.56 -3.26 6.64
N CYS A 130 1.73 -3.43 7.26
CA CYS A 130 2.19 -4.69 7.81
C CYS A 130 2.18 -4.62 9.34
N GLU A 131 1.59 -5.63 9.97
CA GLU A 131 1.51 -5.80 11.43
C GLU A 131 2.46 -6.92 11.88
N PRO A 132 3.04 -6.82 13.09
CA PRO A 132 3.93 -7.86 13.59
C PRO A 132 3.16 -9.17 13.78
N VAL A 133 3.79 -10.28 13.42
CA VAL A 133 3.31 -11.61 13.78
C VAL A 133 3.47 -11.75 15.29
N THR A 134 2.37 -12.01 15.96
CA THR A 134 2.31 -12.36 17.38
C THR A 134 1.72 -13.75 17.51
N CYS A 135 2.32 -14.55 18.40
CA CYS A 135 1.72 -15.79 18.85
C CYS A 135 0.78 -15.53 20.02
N ASP A 136 -0.21 -16.39 20.19
CA ASP A 136 -1.10 -16.31 21.36
C ASP A 136 -0.29 -16.52 22.65
N PRO A 137 -0.61 -15.82 23.75
CA PRO A 137 0.02 -16.07 25.03
C PRO A 137 -0.06 -17.57 25.40
N PRO A 138 0.99 -18.14 26.03
CA PRO A 138 0.90 -19.51 26.56
C PRO A 138 -0.33 -19.69 27.44
N PRO A 139 -0.92 -20.91 27.50
CA PRO A 139 -2.14 -21.15 28.29
C PRO A 139 -2.04 -20.67 29.73
N ASN A 140 -3.15 -20.23 30.30
CA ASN A 140 -3.23 -19.64 31.64
C ASN A 140 -2.60 -20.50 32.76
N ILE A 141 -2.55 -21.83 32.60
CA ILE A 141 -1.89 -22.73 33.56
C ILE A 141 -0.40 -22.39 33.75
N PHE A 142 0.23 -21.77 32.75
CA PHE A 142 1.61 -21.32 32.79
C PHE A 142 1.76 -19.81 33.12
N HIS A 143 0.68 -19.10 33.44
CA HIS A 143 0.78 -17.68 33.80
C HIS A 143 1.72 -17.48 34.99
N GLY A 144 2.76 -16.66 34.80
CA GLY A 144 3.80 -16.44 35.81
C GLY A 144 4.86 -17.54 35.88
N SER A 145 4.75 -18.61 35.10
CA SER A 145 5.68 -19.73 35.06
C SER A 145 6.37 -19.88 33.69
N TYR A 146 6.52 -18.79 32.94
CA TYR A 146 7.36 -18.76 31.74
C TYR A 146 8.07 -17.42 31.62
N TYR A 147 9.18 -17.42 30.90
CA TYR A 147 9.86 -16.19 30.49
C TYR A 147 10.08 -16.22 28.99
N CYS A 148 9.85 -15.10 28.32
CA CYS A 148 10.02 -14.96 26.88
C CYS A 148 11.08 -13.92 26.57
N THR A 149 11.85 -14.15 25.51
CA THR A 149 12.94 -13.24 25.12
C THR A 149 12.45 -11.91 24.54
N ASP A 150 11.32 -11.90 23.81
CA ASP A 150 10.74 -10.68 23.21
C ASP A 150 9.20 -10.78 23.16
N GLY A 151 8.59 -10.88 24.35
CA GLY A 151 7.14 -11.09 24.49
C GLY A 151 6.66 -12.28 23.65
N PHE A 152 5.57 -12.10 22.91
CA PHE A 152 5.00 -13.12 22.02
C PHE A 152 5.22 -12.82 20.52
N ARG A 153 6.26 -12.06 20.19
CA ARG A 153 6.56 -11.68 18.79
C ARG A 153 7.22 -12.84 18.03
N PHE A 154 7.22 -12.74 16.70
CA PHE A 154 7.94 -13.67 15.83
C PHE A 154 9.38 -13.93 16.30
N ASP A 155 9.77 -15.20 16.27
CA ASP A 155 11.09 -15.70 16.69
C ASP A 155 11.39 -15.55 18.20
N SER A 156 10.48 -14.96 18.99
CA SER A 156 10.56 -15.00 20.45
C SER A 156 10.59 -16.45 20.93
N VAL A 157 11.46 -16.70 21.90
CA VAL A 157 11.60 -18.00 22.56
C VAL A 157 11.07 -17.85 23.98
N CYS A 158 9.98 -18.55 24.28
CA CYS A 158 9.45 -18.66 25.64
C CYS A 158 9.93 -19.97 26.26
N ARG A 159 10.55 -19.89 27.44
CA ARG A 159 10.89 -21.07 28.23
C ARG A 159 9.88 -21.24 29.35
N LEU A 160 9.25 -22.41 29.36
CA LEU A 160 8.30 -22.82 30.38
C LEU A 160 9.09 -23.31 31.59
N ASN A 161 8.76 -22.76 32.76
CA ASN A 161 9.26 -23.17 34.05
C ASN A 161 8.26 -24.16 34.64
N CYS A 162 8.54 -25.45 34.51
CA CYS A 162 7.74 -26.49 35.13
C CYS A 162 8.23 -26.67 36.57
N SER A 163 7.52 -26.11 37.54
CA SER A 163 7.60 -26.60 38.91
C SER A 163 6.71 -27.84 38.98
N ASP A 164 7.33 -29.02 39.01
CA ASP A 164 6.62 -30.21 39.50
C ASP A 164 6.04 -29.84 40.87
N SER A 165 4.79 -30.20 41.14
CA SER A 165 4.12 -29.95 42.42
C SER A 165 4.71 -30.75 43.59
N ALA A 166 5.97 -31.15 43.51
CA ALA A 166 6.79 -31.65 44.59
C ALA A 166 8.16 -30.97 44.42
N GLY A 167 8.51 -30.02 45.28
CA GLY A 167 9.79 -29.29 45.24
C GLY A 167 11.01 -30.21 45.40
N ILE A 168 11.37 -30.94 44.34
CA ILE A 168 12.50 -31.86 44.27
C ILE A 168 13.34 -31.46 43.04
N PRO A 169 14.66 -31.25 43.20
CA PRO A 169 15.54 -30.98 42.06
C PRO A 169 15.55 -32.20 41.11
N ALA A 170 15.50 -31.93 39.80
CA ALA A 170 15.39 -32.90 38.71
C ALA A 170 16.63 -33.80 38.50
N VAL A 171 17.17 -34.39 39.56
CA VAL A 171 18.32 -35.32 39.51
C VAL A 171 18.01 -36.67 40.17
N ALA A 172 16.78 -36.92 40.65
CA ALA A 172 16.49 -38.12 41.45
C ALA A 172 15.17 -38.85 41.16
N ALA A 173 14.63 -38.79 39.94
CA ALA A 173 13.43 -39.57 39.58
C ALA A 173 13.63 -40.36 38.27
N ALA A 174 14.60 -41.27 38.25
CA ALA A 174 14.66 -42.33 37.26
C ALA A 174 14.04 -43.61 37.84
N ARG A 175 12.71 -43.71 37.84
CA ARG A 175 11.99 -44.99 37.91
C ARG A 175 10.51 -44.81 37.56
N GLY A 176 10.17 -45.18 36.32
CA GLY A 176 8.79 -45.45 35.90
C GLY A 176 8.31 -44.58 34.73
N SER A 177 8.12 -45.22 33.57
CA SER A 177 7.51 -44.70 32.35
C SER A 177 8.26 -43.58 31.61
N ALA A 178 9.15 -44.03 30.74
CA ALA A 178 9.66 -43.30 29.61
C ALA A 178 8.51 -42.82 28.68
N HIS A 179 8.00 -41.61 28.91
CA HIS A 179 7.69 -40.74 27.78
C HIS A 179 9.00 -40.08 27.34
N THR A 180 9.77 -40.83 26.56
CA THR A 180 10.92 -40.32 25.79
C THR A 180 10.43 -39.35 24.73
N GLY A 181 10.14 -38.12 25.14
CA GLY A 181 10.22 -36.96 24.28
C GLY A 181 11.24 -36.03 24.91
N LEU A 182 12.40 -35.86 24.29
CA LEU A 182 13.27 -34.71 24.54
C LEU A 182 12.56 -33.44 24.03
N GLY A 183 11.43 -33.10 24.63
CA GLY A 183 10.74 -31.86 24.41
C GLY A 183 11.54 -30.77 25.10
N SER A 184 12.28 -29.98 24.32
CA SER A 184 12.78 -28.68 24.79
C SER A 184 11.65 -27.95 25.50
N ASN A 185 11.84 -27.53 26.76
CA ASN A 185 10.89 -26.69 27.51
C ASN A 185 10.80 -25.26 26.93
N ALA A 186 11.38 -25.03 25.76
CA ALA A 186 11.34 -23.80 25.02
C ALA A 186 10.47 -23.94 23.76
N ILE A 187 9.51 -23.04 23.64
CA ILE A 187 8.67 -22.85 22.46
C ILE A 187 9.12 -21.60 21.71
N ARG A 188 9.13 -21.64 20.38
CA ARG A 188 9.48 -20.52 19.51
C ARG A 188 8.29 -20.05 18.70
N CYS A 189 8.07 -18.75 18.62
CA CYS A 189 6.97 -18.19 17.84
C CYS A 189 7.29 -18.26 16.34
N ARG A 190 6.53 -19.04 15.58
CA ARG A 190 6.76 -19.25 14.15
C ARG A 190 6.13 -18.15 13.32
N LYS A 191 6.50 -18.13 12.03
CA LYS A 191 6.00 -17.17 11.04
C LYS A 191 4.49 -17.22 10.81
N ASP A 192 3.82 -18.30 11.19
CA ASP A 192 2.37 -18.50 11.04
C ASP A 192 1.57 -17.97 12.23
N GLY A 193 2.25 -17.46 13.27
CA GLY A 193 1.62 -17.00 14.50
C GLY A 193 1.36 -18.13 15.50
N ASN A 194 1.95 -19.32 15.30
CA ASN A 194 1.81 -20.43 16.23
C ASN A 194 3.17 -20.80 16.86
N TRP A 195 3.14 -21.28 18.09
CA TRP A 195 4.34 -21.77 18.77
C TRP A 195 4.86 -23.06 18.11
N THR A 196 6.13 -23.39 18.32
CA THR A 196 6.66 -24.72 17.98
C THR A 196 6.13 -25.74 18.97
N GLY A 197 5.65 -26.89 18.48
CA GLY A 197 5.12 -27.97 19.33
C GLY A 197 3.63 -27.86 19.65
N SER A 198 2.95 -26.82 19.15
CA SER A 198 1.49 -26.70 19.10
C SER A 198 0.91 -27.09 17.75
#